data_AF-A0A1Z2L0U3-F1
#
_entry.id   AF-A0A1Z2L0U3-F1
#
_cell.length_a   1.000
_cell.length_b   1.000
_cell.length_c   1.000
_cell.angle_alpha   90.00
_cell.angle_beta   90.00
_cell.angle_gamma   90.00
#
_symmetry.space_group_name_H-M   'P 1'
#
loop_
_entity.id
_entity.type
_entity.pdbx_description
1 polymer ?
#
loop_
_entity_poly.entity_id
_entity_poly.type
_entity_poly.pdbx_seq_one_letter_code
_entity_poly.pdbx_strand_id
1 'polypeptide(L)'
;MDERGQELDRERRGLLRIGLAEVHNPSMVPTLNPGDQLVVQYGAVVRPGDVVVVRHPFRQDLLIVKRAVERREGGWWVMGDNPLVENDSREFGTVPDELVVARAWLRVRRPPGAGQRSAGALLSWLGSALRPVRAVPAASAARLSRRLRAR
;
A
#
# COMPACT_ATOMS: atom_id res chain seq x y z
N MET A 1 -15.19 15.45 34.68
CA MET A 1 -15.15 14.71 33.39
C MET A 1 -13.88 15.17 32.72
N ASP A 2 -12.79 14.40 32.90
CA ASP A 2 -11.42 14.94 32.90
C ASP A 2 -10.85 15.19 31.51
N GLU A 3 -10.52 16.45 31.25
CA GLU A 3 -9.81 16.93 30.06
C GLU A 3 -8.41 16.28 29.90
N ARG A 4 -7.79 15.87 31.01
CA ARG A 4 -6.52 15.12 31.03
C ARG A 4 -6.61 13.73 30.39
N GLY A 5 -7.78 13.09 30.42
CA GLY A 5 -8.02 11.80 29.76
C GLY A 5 -8.07 11.92 28.23
N GLN A 6 -8.56 13.06 27.72
CA GLN A 6 -8.66 13.33 26.28
C GLN A 6 -7.31 13.70 25.66
N GLU A 7 -6.42 14.31 26.44
CA GLU A 7 -5.07 14.69 26.01
C GLU A 7 -4.14 13.48 25.91
N LEU A 8 -4.19 12.55 26.89
CA LEU A 8 -3.46 11.28 26.84
C LEU A 8 -3.92 10.35 25.71
N ASP A 9 -5.22 10.36 25.38
CA ASP A 9 -5.77 9.60 24.25
C ASP A 9 -5.37 10.22 22.90
N ARG A 10 -5.19 11.55 22.86
CA ARG A 10 -4.63 12.28 21.72
C ARG A 10 -3.13 12.04 21.56
N GLU A 11 -2.37 11.94 22.65
CA GLU A 11 -0.94 11.59 22.64
C GLU A 11 -0.70 10.15 22.21
N ARG A 12 -1.55 9.20 22.63
CA ARG A 12 -1.51 7.80 22.15
C ARG A 12 -1.88 7.66 20.68
N ARG A 13 -2.76 8.53 20.16
CA ARG A 13 -3.03 8.67 18.71
C ARG A 13 -1.84 9.26 17.94
N GLY A 14 -0.88 9.89 18.63
CA GLY A 14 0.36 10.44 18.06
C GLY A 14 1.48 9.42 17.87
N LEU A 15 1.47 8.29 18.59
CA LEU A 15 2.40 7.20 18.32
C LEU A 15 1.87 6.34 17.18
N LEU A 16 2.43 6.56 16.00
CA LEU A 16 2.20 5.75 14.81
C LEU A 16 2.42 4.26 15.14
N ARG A 17 1.34 3.48 15.22
CA ARG A 17 1.42 2.03 15.46
C ARG A 17 1.91 1.35 14.19
N ILE A 18 2.88 0.45 14.32
CA ILE A 18 3.38 -0.38 13.22
C ILE A 18 2.70 -1.75 13.27
N GLY A 19 2.39 -2.32 12.12
CA GLY A 19 1.86 -3.67 11.97
C GLY A 19 2.39 -4.39 10.74
N LEU A 20 1.94 -5.62 10.55
CA LEU A 20 2.19 -6.42 9.35
C LEU A 20 0.88 -6.71 8.62
N ALA A 21 0.92 -6.65 7.29
CA ALA A 21 -0.18 -7.07 6.42
C ALA A 21 0.35 -7.99 5.32
N GLU A 22 -0.39 -9.05 5.00
CA GLU A 22 -0.07 -9.94 3.88
C GLU A 22 -0.87 -9.54 2.64
N VAL A 23 -0.21 -9.58 1.48
CA VAL A 23 -0.85 -9.31 0.19
C VAL A 23 -1.47 -10.61 -0.31
N HIS A 24 -2.79 -10.66 -0.49
CA HIS A 24 -3.47 -11.88 -0.97
C HIS A 24 -3.84 -11.82 -2.46
N ASN A 25 -4.11 -10.64 -3.00
CA ASN A 25 -4.64 -10.47 -4.37
C ASN A 25 -3.55 -9.94 -5.33
N PRO A 26 -3.45 -10.43 -6.58
CA PRO A 26 -2.53 -9.91 -7.61
C PRO A 26 -2.78 -8.47 -8.08
N SER A 27 -3.71 -7.70 -7.49
CA SER A 27 -4.03 -6.35 -7.96
C SER A 27 -2.87 -5.34 -7.86
N MET A 28 -1.83 -5.66 -7.09
CA MET A 28 -0.65 -4.81 -6.92
C MET A 28 0.58 -5.32 -7.70
N VAL A 29 0.44 -6.37 -8.51
CA VAL A 29 1.51 -6.84 -9.41
C VAL A 29 1.78 -5.75 -10.47
N PRO A 30 3.04 -5.43 -10.81
CA PRO A 30 4.29 -6.10 -10.42
C PRO A 30 4.92 -5.57 -9.13
N THR A 31 4.37 -4.55 -8.48
CA THR A 31 4.95 -3.94 -7.27
C THR A 31 4.95 -4.92 -6.10
N LEU A 32 3.82 -5.58 -5.86
CA LEU A 32 3.62 -6.56 -4.80
C LEU A 32 3.00 -7.83 -5.38
N ASN A 33 3.55 -8.97 -5.01
CA ASN A 33 3.02 -10.28 -5.34
C ASN A 33 2.19 -10.83 -4.18
N PRO A 34 1.20 -11.69 -4.46
CA PRO A 34 0.57 -12.48 -3.41
C PRO A 34 1.60 -13.21 -2.53
N GLY A 35 1.42 -13.16 -1.22
CA GLY A 35 2.34 -13.69 -0.22
C GLY A 35 3.44 -12.73 0.24
N ASP A 36 3.57 -11.54 -0.36
CA ASP A 36 4.44 -10.49 0.17
C ASP A 36 3.88 -9.98 1.51
N GLN A 37 4.77 -9.73 2.48
CA GLN A 37 4.42 -9.07 3.73
C GLN A 37 4.76 -7.58 3.65
N LEU A 38 3.92 -6.75 4.23
CA LEU A 38 4.07 -5.30 4.27
C LEU A 38 4.22 -4.86 5.71
N VAL A 39 5.26 -4.07 5.98
CA VAL A 39 5.31 -3.25 7.19
C VAL A 39 4.42 -2.05 6.96
N VAL A 40 3.36 -1.96 7.75
CA VAL A 40 2.36 -0.91 7.64
C VAL A 40 2.37 -0.02 8.87
N GLN A 41 1.99 1.24 8.67
CA GLN A 41 1.87 2.22 9.72
C GLN A 41 0.44 2.75 9.79
N TYR A 42 -0.21 2.55 10.93
CA TYR A 42 -1.55 3.06 11.22
C TYR A 42 -1.50 4.55 11.57
N GLY A 43 -2.52 5.30 11.15
CA GLY A 43 -2.60 6.75 11.38
C GLY A 43 -1.58 7.58 10.60
N ALA A 44 -0.84 6.97 9.68
CA ALA A 44 0.15 7.65 8.85
C ALA A 44 -0.51 8.63 7.87
N VAL A 45 0.11 9.80 7.68
CA VAL A 45 -0.28 10.72 6.59
C VAL A 45 -0.01 10.04 5.25
N VAL A 46 -1.07 9.87 4.46
CA VAL A 46 -1.04 9.30 3.10
C VAL A 46 -0.76 10.39 2.07
N ARG A 47 0.07 10.07 1.08
CA ARG A 47 0.39 10.94 -0.06
C ARG A 47 0.13 10.20 -1.38
N PRO A 48 -0.08 10.93 -2.49
CA PRO A 48 -0.09 10.34 -3.82
C PRO A 48 1.14 9.46 -4.04
N GLY A 49 0.92 8.26 -4.57
CA GLY A 49 1.93 7.24 -4.80
C GLY A 49 2.16 6.30 -3.61
N ASP A 50 1.66 6.59 -2.41
CA ASP A 50 1.78 5.67 -1.29
C ASP A 50 0.91 4.42 -1.52
N VAL A 51 1.39 3.26 -1.06
CA VAL A 51 0.56 2.05 -0.98
C VAL A 51 -0.17 2.03 0.36
N VAL A 52 -1.46 1.76 0.33
CA VAL A 52 -2.35 1.83 1.47
C VAL A 52 -3.13 0.53 1.64
N VAL A 53 -3.40 0.20 2.90
CA VAL A 53 -4.39 -0.81 3.29
C VAL A 53 -5.70 -0.08 3.52
N VAL A 54 -6.74 -0.48 2.82
CA VAL A 54 -8.08 0.11 2.94
C VAL A 54 -9.11 -0.96 3.26
N ARG A 55 -10.13 -0.61 4.03
CA ARG A 55 -11.36 -1.40 4.13
C ARG A 55 -12.14 -1.24 2.83
N HIS A 56 -12.61 -2.33 2.27
CA HIS A 56 -13.38 -2.31 1.04
C HIS A 56 -14.74 -1.60 1.30
N PRO A 57 -15.13 -0.57 0.51
CA PRO A 57 -16.34 0.22 0.78
C PRO A 57 -17.63 -0.60 0.90
N PHE A 58 -17.79 -1.61 0.04
CA PHE A 58 -18.96 -2.50 0.04
C PHE A 58 -18.79 -3.80 0.84
N ARG A 59 -17.61 -4.07 1.42
CA ARG A 59 -17.29 -5.32 2.13
C ARG A 59 -16.40 -4.99 3.33
N GLN A 60 -16.99 -4.53 4.43
CA GLN A 60 -16.24 -3.88 5.51
C GLN A 60 -15.24 -4.80 6.25
N ASP A 61 -15.47 -6.13 6.20
CA ASP A 61 -14.56 -7.14 6.76
C ASP A 61 -13.37 -7.46 5.84
N LEU A 62 -13.35 -6.92 4.61
CA LEU A 62 -12.30 -7.16 3.63
C LEU A 62 -11.32 -5.99 3.61
N LEU A 63 -10.07 -6.28 3.96
CA LEU A 63 -8.94 -5.36 3.73
C LEU A 63 -8.32 -5.62 2.36
N ILE A 64 -8.08 -4.55 1.61
CA ILE A 64 -7.42 -4.58 0.31
C ILE A 64 -6.21 -3.65 0.30
N VAL A 65 -5.20 -4.01 -0.49
CA VAL A 65 -4.00 -3.20 -0.69
C VAL A 65 -4.09 -2.52 -2.05
N LYS A 66 -3.97 -1.20 -2.07
CA LYS A 66 -4.05 -0.36 -3.28
C LYS A 66 -3.03 0.77 -3.25
N ARG A 67 -2.79 1.39 -4.39
CA ARG A 67 -2.01 2.64 -4.49
C ARG A 67 -2.93 3.84 -4.38
N ALA A 68 -2.63 4.77 -3.48
CA ALA A 68 -3.27 6.07 -3.44
C ALA A 68 -2.78 6.90 -4.64
N VAL A 69 -3.68 7.23 -5.58
CA VAL A 69 -3.30 7.96 -6.80
C VAL A 69 -3.43 9.45 -6.60
N GLU A 70 -4.56 9.90 -6.07
CA GLU A 70 -4.85 11.31 -5.84
C GLU A 70 -5.95 11.50 -4.79
N ARG A 71 -6.04 12.71 -4.27
CA ARG A 71 -7.13 13.12 -3.39
C ARG A 71 -8.30 13.63 -4.24
N ARG A 72 -9.51 13.17 -3.96
CA ARG A 72 -10.76 13.66 -4.56
C ARG A 72 -11.73 14.10 -3.47
N GLU A 73 -12.84 14.70 -3.88
CA GLU A 73 -13.94 14.98 -2.96
C GLU A 73 -14.36 13.70 -2.23
N GLY A 74 -14.48 13.77 -0.92
CA GLY A 74 -14.88 12.64 -0.07
C GLY A 74 -13.79 11.61 0.26
N GLY A 75 -12.57 11.70 -0.28
CA GLY A 75 -11.50 10.76 0.12
C GLY A 75 -10.36 10.57 -0.89
N TRP A 76 -9.83 9.34 -0.92
CA TRP A 76 -8.74 8.91 -1.81
C TRP A 76 -9.25 8.15 -3.03
N TRP A 77 -8.76 8.54 -4.20
CA TRP A 77 -8.85 7.70 -5.40
C TRP A 77 -7.72 6.68 -5.36
N VAL A 78 -8.07 5.38 -5.27
CA VAL A 78 -7.10 4.29 -5.14
C VAL A 78 -7.17 3.36 -6.33
N MET A 79 -6.02 2.89 -6.81
CA MET A 79 -5.92 1.99 -7.96
C MET A 79 -5.03 0.79 -7.67
N GLY A 80 -5.30 -0.33 -8.34
CA GLY A 80 -4.34 -1.43 -8.45
C GLY A 80 -3.22 -1.07 -9.44
N ASP A 81 -2.02 -1.56 -9.18
CA ASP A 81 -0.92 -1.46 -10.15
C ASP A 81 -1.07 -2.46 -11.32
N ASN A 82 -1.86 -3.50 -11.11
CA ASN A 82 -2.18 -4.49 -12.13
C ASN A 82 -3.44 -4.04 -12.90
N PRO A 83 -3.33 -3.58 -14.16
CA PRO A 83 -4.47 -3.10 -14.92
C PRO A 83 -5.47 -4.21 -15.27
N LEU A 84 -5.06 -5.48 -15.19
CA LEU A 84 -5.90 -6.64 -15.50
C LEU A 84 -6.85 -7.04 -14.36
N VAL A 85 -6.69 -6.44 -13.17
CA VAL A 85 -7.54 -6.71 -12.01
C VAL A 85 -8.33 -5.46 -11.67
N GLU A 86 -9.59 -5.45 -12.06
CA GLU A 86 -10.54 -4.41 -11.69
C GLU A 86 -11.17 -4.79 -10.34
N ASN A 87 -10.86 -4.00 -9.32
CA ASN A 87 -11.39 -4.05 -7.95
C ASN A 87 -10.78 -2.86 -7.20
N ASP A 88 -11.01 -1.65 -7.72
CA ASP A 88 -10.45 -0.40 -7.21
C ASP A 88 -11.44 0.76 -7.41
N SER A 89 -10.99 2.01 -7.25
CA SER A 89 -11.89 3.17 -7.34
C SER A 89 -12.62 3.31 -8.67
N ARG A 90 -12.18 2.64 -9.74
CA ARG A 90 -12.96 2.56 -10.99
C ARG A 90 -14.33 1.92 -10.79
N GLU A 91 -14.46 1.00 -9.85
CA GLU A 91 -15.71 0.28 -9.56
C GLU A 91 -16.48 0.90 -8.39
N PHE A 92 -15.79 1.20 -7.30
CA PHE A 92 -16.45 1.65 -6.05
C PHE A 92 -16.32 3.15 -5.77
N GLY A 93 -15.67 3.90 -6.65
CA GLY A 93 -15.48 5.34 -6.48
C GLY A 93 -14.41 5.71 -5.45
N THR A 94 -14.48 6.96 -4.97
CA THR A 94 -13.54 7.48 -3.97
C THR A 94 -13.70 6.76 -2.64
N VAL A 95 -12.58 6.39 -2.01
CA VAL A 95 -12.52 5.75 -0.69
C VAL A 95 -12.42 6.80 0.40
N PRO A 96 -13.39 6.90 1.33
CA PRO A 96 -13.31 7.82 2.46
C PRO A 96 -12.09 7.60 3.35
N ASP A 97 -11.58 8.67 3.96
CA ASP A 97 -10.35 8.63 4.78
C ASP A 97 -10.47 7.66 5.95
N GLU A 98 -11.67 7.50 6.53
CA GLU A 98 -11.95 6.56 7.61
C GLU A 98 -11.81 5.09 7.20
N LEU A 99 -11.90 4.79 5.90
CA LEU A 99 -11.66 3.45 5.37
C LEU A 99 -10.18 3.22 5.06
N VAL A 100 -9.33 4.25 5.09
CA VAL A 100 -7.88 4.11 4.93
C VAL A 100 -7.25 3.75 6.27
N VAL A 101 -6.87 2.49 6.41
CA VAL A 101 -6.45 1.91 7.69
C VAL A 101 -4.98 2.20 7.99
N ALA A 102 -4.11 2.00 7.01
CA ALA A 102 -2.67 2.11 7.20
C ALA A 102 -1.94 2.41 5.89
N ARG A 103 -0.74 3.00 6.00
CA ARG A 103 0.20 3.15 4.89
C ARG A 103 1.26 2.06 4.93
N ALA A 104 1.50 1.38 3.82
CA ALA A 104 2.63 0.46 3.66
C ALA A 104 3.94 1.22 3.42
N TRP A 105 4.98 0.81 4.14
CA TRP A 105 6.31 1.45 4.12
C TRP A 105 7.35 0.56 3.45
N LEU A 106 7.37 -0.71 3.83
CA LEU A 106 8.38 -1.67 3.41
C LEU A 106 7.70 -2.97 2.98
N ARG A 107 8.10 -3.50 1.83
CA ARG A 107 7.83 -4.89 1.49
C ARG A 107 8.90 -5.75 2.15
N VAL A 108 8.50 -6.88 2.70
CA VAL A 108 9.35 -7.92 3.28
C VAL A 108 8.94 -9.24 2.62
N ARG A 109 9.90 -9.91 1.96
CA ARG A 109 9.66 -11.28 1.47
C ARG A 109 9.91 -12.27 2.59
N ARG A 110 9.17 -13.37 2.64
CA ARG A 110 9.43 -14.46 3.60
C ARG A 110 10.87 -14.97 3.43
N PRO A 111 11.63 -15.22 4.52
CA PRO A 111 12.95 -15.84 4.41
C PRO A 111 12.85 -17.23 3.79
N PRO A 112 13.88 -17.69 3.03
CA PRO A 112 13.93 -19.06 2.55
C PRO A 112 13.82 -20.05 3.73
N GLY A 113 13.13 -21.17 3.51
CA GLY A 113 12.96 -22.20 4.54
C GLY A 113 14.29 -22.70 5.11
N ALA A 114 14.25 -23.23 6.34
CA ALA A 114 15.42 -23.57 7.17
C ALA A 114 16.48 -24.50 6.52
N GLY A 115 16.17 -25.15 5.39
CA GLY A 115 17.08 -26.04 4.66
C GLY A 115 18.09 -25.35 3.72
N GLN A 116 18.08 -24.02 3.57
CA GLN A 116 19.01 -23.28 2.69
C GLN A 116 19.72 -22.11 3.41
N ARG A 117 20.20 -22.33 4.64
CA ARG A 117 20.91 -21.33 5.44
C ARG A 117 22.39 -21.23 5.06
N SER A 118 22.70 -20.83 3.82
CA SER A 118 24.03 -20.28 3.54
C SER A 118 24.03 -18.78 3.83
N ALA A 119 25.11 -18.27 4.43
CA ALA A 119 25.24 -16.84 4.74
C ALA A 119 25.08 -15.96 3.48
N GLY A 120 25.54 -16.46 2.33
CA GLY A 120 25.35 -15.81 1.02
C GLY A 120 23.89 -15.74 0.56
N ALA A 121 23.10 -16.80 0.79
CA ALA A 121 21.67 -16.80 0.46
C ALA A 121 20.89 -15.81 1.34
N LEU A 122 21.25 -15.68 2.63
CA LEU A 122 20.65 -14.72 3.54
C LEU A 122 20.98 -13.27 3.17
N LEU A 123 22.22 -12.97 2.77
CA LEU A 123 22.62 -11.63 2.32
C LEU A 123 21.94 -11.25 0.99
N SER A 124 21.86 -12.17 0.03
CA SER A 124 21.12 -11.96 -1.23
C SER A 124 19.61 -11.80 -1.00
N TRP A 125 19.03 -12.56 -0.05
CA TRP A 125 17.66 -12.38 0.39
C TRP A 125 17.46 -11.00 1.03
N LEU A 126 18.28 -10.59 2.01
CA LEU A 126 18.18 -9.28 2.67
C LEU A 126 18.18 -8.12 1.65
N GLY A 127 19.10 -8.16 0.69
CA GLY A 127 19.23 -7.12 -0.34
C GLY A 127 18.04 -7.02 -1.31
N SER A 128 17.21 -8.07 -1.39
CA SER A 128 16.08 -8.13 -2.31
C SER A 128 14.71 -8.15 -1.60
N ALA A 129 14.71 -8.48 -0.31
CA ALA A 129 13.55 -8.63 0.55
C ALA A 129 13.04 -7.30 1.07
N LEU A 130 13.92 -6.33 1.37
CA LEU A 130 13.56 -5.03 1.92
C LEU A 130 13.56 -3.98 0.81
N ARG A 131 12.42 -3.85 0.12
CA ARG A 131 12.23 -2.77 -0.86
C ARG A 131 11.24 -1.74 -0.31
N PRO A 132 11.56 -0.44 -0.34
CA PRO A 132 10.57 0.58 -0.02
C PRO A 132 9.39 0.43 -0.98
N VAL A 133 8.17 0.51 -0.48
CA VAL A 133 6.95 0.42 -1.31
C VAL A 133 6.67 1.75 -2.01
N ARG A 134 7.74 2.36 -2.53
CA ARG A 134 7.71 3.53 -3.39
C ARG A 134 8.42 3.16 -4.68
N ALA A 135 7.65 2.78 -5.68
CA ALA A 135 8.14 2.62 -7.04
C ALA A 135 7.73 3.87 -7.83
N VAL A 136 8.77 4.61 -8.24
CA VAL A 136 8.93 5.61 -9.30
C VAL A 136 7.64 6.22 -9.89
N PRO A 137 7.53 7.57 -9.99
CA PRO A 137 6.45 8.22 -10.72
C PRO A 137 6.30 7.58 -12.10
N ALA A 138 5.05 7.36 -12.54
CA ALA A 138 4.71 6.85 -13.86
C ALA A 138 5.05 7.84 -15.01
N ALA A 139 6.16 8.58 -14.90
CA ALA A 139 6.68 9.47 -15.93
C ALA A 139 7.24 8.71 -17.16
N SER A 140 7.31 7.38 -17.13
CA SER A 140 7.78 6.54 -18.24
C SER A 140 6.66 5.93 -19.10
N ALA A 141 5.41 5.89 -18.61
CA ALA A 141 4.29 5.31 -19.36
C ALA A 141 3.54 6.34 -20.22
N ALA A 142 3.60 7.63 -19.86
CA ALA A 142 2.89 8.70 -20.56
C ALA A 142 3.64 9.32 -21.76
N ARG A 143 4.87 8.88 -22.07
CA ARG A 143 5.67 9.42 -23.20
C ARG A 143 5.55 8.67 -24.52
N LEU A 144 4.82 7.56 -24.58
CA LEU A 144 4.67 6.75 -25.81
C LEU A 144 3.30 6.90 -26.50
N SER A 145 2.32 7.58 -25.89
CA SER A 145 1.00 7.80 -26.53
C SER A 145 0.85 9.15 -27.24
N ARG A 146 1.88 10.01 -27.23
CA ARG A 146 1.88 11.34 -27.88
C ARG A 146 2.60 11.41 -29.22
N ARG A 147 2.94 10.27 -29.83
CA ARG A 147 3.55 10.21 -31.17
C ARG A 147 2.83 9.26 -32.13
N LEU A 148 1.50 9.27 -32.17
CA LEU A 148 0.72 8.66 -33.25
C LEU A 148 -0.55 9.48 -33.58
N ARG A 149 -0.38 10.79 -33.79
CA ARG A 149 -1.32 11.55 -34.61
C ARG A 149 -0.54 12.61 -35.37
N ALA A 150 -0.09 12.22 -36.55
CA ALA A 150 0.37 13.11 -37.60
C ALA A 150 -0.41 12.76 -38.86
N ARG A 151 -0.98 13.82 -39.46
CA ARG A 151 -1.80 13.92 -40.67
C ARG A 151 -3.27 13.53 -40.53
#